data_AF-A0A1G2YWF4-F1
#
_entry.id   AF-A0A1G2YWF4-F1
#
_cell.length_a   1.000
_cell.length_b   1.000
_cell.length_c   1.000
_cell.angle_alpha   90.00
_cell.angle_beta   90.00
_cell.angle_gamma   90.00
#
_symmetry.space_group_name_H-M   'P 1'
#
loop_
_entity.id
_entity.type
_entity.pdbx_description
1 polymer ?
#
loop_
_entity_poly.entity_id
_entity_poly.type
_entity_poly.pdbx_seq_one_letter_code
_entity_poly.pdbx_strand_id
1 'polypeptide(L)'
;MKKCSFCSKEIQDDAIKCRFCGEFLNKSDKLKIKWYYTTSSKVISYIADCFRYSGKQMLSDIIKWTIIIIITTVVFVTVYKIGTGLPFQPLPSSGTELIIKAARTVPTADTAERPTTTFNRQQQNPISMIEDEVAFGQEQINRQFDLAKYELDQRTYKDPKEYIQAINELRQQTAKAGLQLRQKSEAKLLRMQQIMKLVEEGKMPKQAGQRALWRIAGMDEEVIDVMFPKNKPRNLMQEHADEH
;
A
#
# COMPACT_ATOMS: atom_id res chain seq x y z
N MET A 1 35.41 12.28 33.14
CA MET A 1 34.81 13.52 32.63
C MET A 1 35.24 13.66 31.17
N LYS A 2 34.32 13.89 30.25
CA LYS A 2 34.60 13.98 28.81
C LYS A 2 34.21 15.37 28.27
N LYS A 3 34.79 15.78 27.15
CA LYS A 3 34.39 17.01 26.45
C LYS A 3 33.36 16.67 25.37
N CYS A 4 32.31 17.47 25.26
CA CYS A 4 31.33 17.33 24.19
C CYS A 4 31.99 17.61 22.83
N SER A 5 31.86 16.69 21.85
CA SER A 5 32.44 16.86 20.51
C SER A 5 31.85 18.01 19.70
N PHE A 6 30.69 18.55 20.11
CA PHE A 6 29.99 19.64 19.40
C PHE A 6 30.30 21.02 19.99
N CYS A 7 30.29 21.16 21.32
CA CYS A 7 30.47 22.46 21.98
C CYS A 7 31.70 22.55 22.90
N SER A 8 32.52 21.50 22.97
CA SER A 8 33.79 21.42 23.72
C SER A 8 33.72 21.65 25.23
N LYS A 9 32.52 21.83 25.80
CA LYS A 9 32.31 21.95 27.25
C LYS A 9 32.42 20.59 27.95
N GLU A 10 32.86 20.62 29.20
CA GLU A 10 32.99 19.43 30.04
C GLU A 10 31.63 18.91 30.50
N ILE A 11 31.47 17.60 30.36
CA ILE A 11 30.26 16.84 30.68
C ILE A 11 30.64 15.55 31.41
N GLN A 12 29.68 14.96 32.13
CA GLN A 12 29.86 13.67 32.77
C GLN A 12 30.06 12.56 31.74
N ASP A 13 30.83 11.52 32.10
CA ASP A 13 31.15 10.42 31.19
C ASP A 13 29.89 9.64 30.76
N ASP A 14 28.92 9.53 31.66
CA ASP A 14 27.66 8.81 31.43
C ASP A 14 26.57 9.69 30.80
N ALA A 15 26.87 10.94 30.43
CA ALA A 15 25.89 11.83 29.80
C ALA A 15 25.55 11.35 28.37
N ILE A 16 24.27 11.04 28.15
CA ILE A 16 23.70 10.64 26.84
C ILE A 16 23.48 11.88 25.94
N LYS A 17 23.15 13.03 26.54
CA LYS A 17 22.86 14.29 25.87
C LYS A 17 23.65 15.43 26.50
N CYS A 18 24.19 16.32 25.68
CA CYS A 18 24.92 17.47 26.18
C CYS A 18 23.94 18.52 26.76
N ARG A 19 24.12 18.91 28.03
CA ARG A 19 23.29 19.96 28.68
C ARG A 19 23.42 21.35 28.05
N PHE A 20 24.49 21.60 27.29
CA PHE A 20 24.81 22.92 26.77
C PHE A 20 24.34 23.15 25.34
N CYS A 21 24.55 22.18 24.44
CA CYS A 21 24.13 22.29 23.04
C CYS A 21 22.91 21.42 22.70
N GLY A 22 22.50 20.51 23.59
CA GLY A 22 21.37 19.62 23.34
C GLY A 22 21.63 18.48 22.35
N GLU A 23 22.85 18.32 21.84
CA GLU A 23 23.19 17.21 20.93
C GLU A 23 23.34 15.88 21.65
N PHE A 24 22.95 14.79 20.98
CA PHE A 24 23.13 13.43 21.47
C PHE A 24 24.57 12.95 21.23
N LEU A 25 25.22 12.49 22.30
CA LEU A 25 26.64 12.09 22.29
C LEU A 25 26.84 10.63 21.85
N ASN A 26 25.77 9.83 21.86
CA ASN A 26 25.78 8.42 21.46
C ASN A 26 25.65 8.28 19.93
N LYS A 27 26.72 8.58 19.20
CA LYS A 27 26.87 8.15 17.79
C LYS A 27 27.78 6.93 17.64
N SER A 28 28.51 6.55 18.70
CA SER A 28 29.48 5.43 18.69
C SER A 28 28.91 4.10 19.14
N ASP A 29 27.76 4.10 19.82
CA ASP A 29 26.95 2.88 19.94
C ASP A 29 26.19 2.71 18.63
N LYS A 30 26.96 2.52 17.54
CA LYS A 30 26.53 1.58 16.50
C LYS A 30 26.23 0.32 17.29
N LEU A 31 24.95 0.16 17.66
CA LEU A 31 24.39 -1.05 18.20
C LEU A 31 25.12 -2.15 17.45
N LYS A 32 25.88 -2.98 18.16
CA LYS A 32 26.45 -4.20 17.58
C LYS A 32 25.25 -5.06 17.21
N ILE A 33 24.57 -4.67 16.13
CA ILE A 33 23.50 -5.41 15.50
C ILE A 33 24.24 -6.67 15.11
N LYS A 34 23.98 -7.74 15.87
CA LYS A 34 24.62 -9.02 15.64
C LYS A 34 24.43 -9.33 14.16
N TRP A 35 25.52 -9.72 13.49
CA TRP A 35 25.62 -9.73 12.03
C TRP A 35 24.45 -10.44 11.31
N TYR A 36 23.79 -11.37 12.00
CA TYR A 36 22.62 -12.11 11.55
C TYR A 36 21.29 -11.33 11.52
N TYR A 37 21.23 -10.05 11.89
CA TYR A 37 20.04 -9.21 11.71
C TYR A 37 20.08 -8.36 10.42
N THR A 38 21.15 -8.46 9.64
CA THR A 38 21.25 -7.79 8.35
C THR A 38 20.25 -8.38 7.36
N THR A 39 19.66 -7.57 6.49
CA THR A 39 18.63 -8.01 5.52
C THR A 39 19.11 -9.18 4.65
N SER A 40 20.42 -9.27 4.42
CA SER A 40 21.08 -10.37 3.71
C SER A 40 20.95 -11.72 4.43
N SER A 41 20.98 -11.77 5.77
CA SER A 41 20.83 -13.03 6.51
C SER A 41 19.42 -13.61 6.37
N LYS A 42 18.39 -12.75 6.33
CA LYS A 42 17.00 -13.17 6.10
C LYS A 42 16.82 -13.72 4.70
N VAL A 43 17.43 -13.10 3.69
CA VAL A 43 17.42 -13.59 2.30
C VAL A 43 18.11 -14.95 2.19
N ILE A 44 19.27 -15.13 2.84
CA ILE A 44 20.00 -16.41 2.83
C ILE A 44 19.21 -17.51 3.55
N SER A 45 18.56 -17.21 4.69
CA SER A 45 17.68 -18.16 5.37
C SER A 45 16.50 -18.58 4.49
N TYR A 46 15.86 -17.61 3.82
CA TYR A 46 14.73 -17.89 2.93
C TYR A 46 15.14 -18.77 1.74
N ILE A 47 16.29 -18.47 1.12
CA ILE A 47 16.85 -19.30 0.04
C ILE A 47 17.19 -20.70 0.56
N ALA A 48 17.81 -20.82 1.73
CA ALA A 48 18.15 -22.11 2.32
C ALA A 48 16.91 -22.94 2.67
N ASP A 49 15.85 -22.32 3.20
CA ASP A 49 14.58 -22.98 3.50
C ASP A 49 13.84 -23.40 2.22
N CYS A 50 13.89 -22.58 1.16
CA CYS A 50 13.41 -22.95 -0.17
C CYS A 50 14.17 -24.16 -0.75
N PHE A 51 15.48 -24.26 -0.51
CA PHE A 51 16.27 -25.43 -0.92
C PHE A 51 15.99 -26.67 -0.06
N ARG A 52 15.74 -26.50 1.25
CA ARG A 52 15.60 -27.61 2.20
C ARG A 52 14.23 -28.31 2.12
N TYR A 53 13.17 -27.59 1.74
CA TYR A 53 11.83 -28.18 1.54
C TYR A 53 11.68 -28.95 0.21
N SER A 54 12.71 -28.97 -0.64
CA SER A 54 12.61 -29.31 -2.07
C SER A 54 13.24 -30.65 -2.44
N GLY A 55 13.29 -31.62 -1.53
CA GLY A 55 14.07 -32.85 -1.71
C GLY A 55 13.52 -33.87 -2.71
N LYS A 56 12.21 -33.92 -2.99
CA LYS A 56 11.63 -34.96 -3.89
C LYS A 56 10.46 -34.54 -4.77
N GLN A 57 9.72 -33.48 -4.42
CA GLN A 57 8.56 -33.00 -5.20
C GLN A 57 8.91 -31.94 -6.25
N MET A 58 10.09 -31.32 -6.16
CA MET A 58 10.44 -30.19 -7.02
C MET A 58 10.72 -30.53 -8.48
N LEU A 59 11.16 -31.76 -8.83
CA LEU A 59 11.38 -32.06 -10.24
C LEU A 59 10.08 -32.00 -11.05
N SER A 60 8.97 -32.51 -10.48
CA SER A 60 7.67 -32.48 -11.15
C SER A 60 7.16 -31.05 -11.30
N ASP A 61 7.32 -30.21 -10.28
CA ASP A 61 6.81 -28.85 -10.32
C ASP A 61 7.71 -27.91 -11.14
N ILE A 62 9.03 -28.10 -11.16
CA ILE A 62 9.94 -27.38 -12.07
C ILE A 62 9.62 -27.72 -13.53
N ILE A 63 9.34 -28.99 -13.85
CA ILE A 63 8.93 -29.39 -15.20
C ILE A 63 7.58 -28.75 -15.57
N LYS A 64 6.60 -28.71 -14.66
CA LYS A 64 5.32 -28.04 -14.93
C LYS A 64 5.50 -26.54 -15.17
N TRP A 65 6.27 -25.85 -14.34
CA TRP A 65 6.52 -24.41 -14.49
C TRP A 65 7.29 -24.07 -15.76
N THR A 66 8.29 -24.86 -16.13
CA THR A 66 9.03 -24.67 -17.39
C THR A 66 8.14 -24.88 -18.61
N ILE A 67 7.26 -25.89 -18.61
CA ILE A 67 6.27 -26.10 -19.68
C ILE A 67 5.32 -24.89 -19.80
N ILE A 68 4.80 -24.38 -18.67
CA ILE A 68 3.92 -23.20 -18.66
C ILE A 68 4.64 -22.00 -19.29
N ILE A 69 5.88 -21.71 -18.89
CA ILE A 69 6.68 -20.59 -19.42
C ILE A 69 6.87 -20.71 -20.93
N ILE A 70 7.20 -21.91 -21.42
CA ILE A 70 7.38 -22.17 -22.86
C ILE A 70 6.06 -21.94 -23.62
N ILE A 71 4.94 -22.45 -23.12
CA ILE A 71 3.64 -22.25 -23.76
C ILE A 71 3.29 -20.76 -23.82
N THR A 72 3.44 -20.02 -22.71
CA THR A 72 3.17 -18.58 -22.69
C THR A 72 4.06 -17.78 -23.65
N THR A 73 5.34 -18.12 -23.77
CA THR A 73 6.24 -17.42 -24.70
C THR A 73 5.87 -17.70 -26.16
N VAL A 74 5.52 -18.95 -26.50
CA VAL A 74 5.02 -19.29 -27.84
C VAL A 74 3.75 -18.52 -28.17
N VAL A 75 2.74 -18.54 -27.28
CA VAL A 75 1.48 -17.80 -27.48
C VAL A 75 1.74 -16.31 -27.67
N PHE A 76 2.61 -15.72 -26.84
CA PHE A 76 2.96 -14.31 -26.94
C PHE A 76 3.61 -13.97 -28.30
N VAL A 77 4.56 -14.78 -28.77
CA VAL A 77 5.20 -14.59 -30.08
C VAL A 77 4.20 -14.74 -31.22
N THR A 78 3.27 -15.71 -31.14
CA THR A 78 2.23 -15.90 -32.15
C THR A 78 1.27 -14.72 -32.20
N VAL A 79 0.80 -14.24 -31.05
CA VAL A 79 -0.07 -13.05 -30.97
C VAL A 79 0.65 -11.82 -31.48
N TYR A 80 1.93 -11.63 -31.11
CA TYR A 80 2.75 -10.53 -31.59
C TYR A 80 2.91 -10.54 -33.11
N LYS A 81 3.13 -11.72 -33.72
CA LYS A 81 3.21 -11.86 -35.17
C LYS A 81 1.90 -11.56 -35.88
N ILE A 82 0.77 -12.00 -35.34
CA ILE A 82 -0.56 -11.73 -35.93
C ILE A 82 -0.90 -10.24 -35.80
N GLY A 83 -0.65 -9.65 -34.62
CA GLY A 83 -1.03 -8.27 -34.33
C GLY A 83 -0.17 -7.23 -35.07
N THR A 84 1.07 -7.55 -35.39
CA THR A 84 1.96 -6.57 -36.06
C THR A 84 1.79 -6.53 -37.57
N GLY A 85 1.23 -7.56 -38.22
CA GLY A 85 0.92 -7.55 -39.66
C GLY A 85 2.11 -7.25 -40.59
N LEU A 86 3.33 -7.21 -40.07
CA LEU A 86 4.50 -6.73 -40.80
C LEU A 86 5.16 -7.90 -41.55
N PRO A 87 5.31 -7.81 -42.89
CA PRO A 87 6.08 -8.80 -43.64
C PRO A 87 7.51 -8.81 -43.11
N PHE A 88 8.02 -10.01 -42.82
CA PHE A 88 9.38 -10.24 -42.33
C PHE A 88 10.39 -9.70 -43.37
N GLN A 89 10.96 -8.53 -43.12
CA GLN A 89 12.11 -8.05 -43.88
C GLN A 89 13.39 -8.57 -43.21
N PRO A 90 14.30 -9.22 -43.96
CA PRO A 90 15.57 -9.66 -43.42
C PRO A 90 16.37 -8.45 -42.93
N LEU A 91 16.84 -8.53 -41.68
CA LEU A 91 17.65 -7.49 -41.05
C LEU A 91 18.94 -7.24 -41.86
N PRO A 92 19.27 -5.98 -42.20
CA PRO A 92 20.54 -5.64 -42.82
C PRO A 92 21.69 -5.93 -41.85
N SER A 93 22.69 -6.65 -42.34
CA SER A 93 23.83 -7.21 -41.59
C SER A 93 24.88 -6.20 -41.11
N SER A 94 24.59 -4.89 -41.12
CA SER A 94 25.55 -3.85 -40.75
C SER A 94 24.90 -2.77 -39.90
N GLY A 95 24.80 -2.99 -38.59
CA GLY A 95 24.13 -2.05 -37.69
C GLY A 95 24.66 -2.01 -36.25
N THR A 96 25.89 -2.46 -35.99
CA THR A 96 26.47 -2.50 -34.63
C THR A 96 27.15 -1.20 -34.19
N GLU A 97 27.31 -0.21 -35.07
CA GLU A 97 28.09 1.01 -34.75
C GLU A 97 27.29 2.13 -34.05
N LEU A 98 25.95 2.11 -34.05
CA LEU A 98 25.15 3.25 -33.60
C LEU A 98 24.60 3.19 -32.17
N ILE A 99 24.78 2.07 -31.44
CA ILE A 99 24.18 1.88 -30.11
C ILE A 99 25.08 2.37 -28.96
N ILE A 100 26.37 2.65 -29.20
CA ILE A 100 27.30 3.07 -28.13
C ILE A 100 27.15 4.56 -27.74
N LYS A 101 26.46 5.40 -28.53
CA LYS A 101 26.36 6.85 -28.26
C LYS A 101 25.17 7.29 -27.39
N ALA A 102 24.20 6.43 -27.10
CA ALA A 102 23.00 6.80 -26.32
C ALA A 102 23.10 6.50 -24.81
N ALA A 103 24.17 5.86 -24.33
CA ALA A 103 24.29 5.42 -22.93
C ALA A 103 24.92 6.45 -21.96
N ARG A 104 25.12 7.72 -22.36
CA ARG A 104 25.64 8.77 -21.47
C ARG A 104 24.63 9.91 -21.28
N THR A 105 23.58 9.67 -20.50
CA THR A 105 22.96 10.70 -19.66
C THR A 105 22.30 10.01 -18.46
N VAL A 106 23.06 9.88 -17.37
CA VAL A 106 22.54 9.49 -16.06
C VAL A 106 22.15 10.79 -15.35
N PRO A 107 20.86 11.06 -15.08
CA PRO A 107 20.49 12.17 -14.23
C PRO A 107 20.83 11.82 -12.77
N THR A 108 21.58 12.71 -12.13
CA THR A 108 21.96 12.65 -10.72
C THR A 108 20.74 12.83 -9.82
N ALA A 109 20.59 11.91 -8.88
CA ALA A 109 19.56 11.90 -7.85
C ALA A 109 19.96 12.83 -6.70
N ASP A 110 19.46 14.08 -6.69
CA ASP A 110 19.51 14.97 -5.53
C ASP A 110 18.30 15.90 -5.52
N THR A 111 17.11 15.36 -5.26
CA THR A 111 16.00 16.11 -4.65
C THR A 111 14.99 15.13 -4.05
N ALA A 112 15.18 14.76 -2.79
CA ALA A 112 14.17 14.07 -2.00
C ALA A 112 13.15 15.10 -1.49
N GLU A 113 12.29 15.60 -2.38
CA GLU A 113 11.08 16.28 -1.96
C GLU A 113 10.10 15.23 -1.42
N ARG A 114 9.65 15.42 -0.17
CA ARG A 114 8.52 14.69 0.38
C ARG A 114 7.35 14.82 -0.60
N PRO A 115 6.72 13.72 -1.05
CA PRO A 115 5.48 13.83 -1.81
C PRO A 115 4.42 14.39 -0.87
N THR A 116 4.21 15.70 -0.95
CA THR A 116 2.93 16.28 -0.56
C THR A 116 1.93 15.76 -1.56
N THR A 117 1.27 14.67 -1.19
CA THR A 117 0.04 14.20 -1.81
C THR A 117 -1.04 15.25 -1.53
N THR A 118 -0.94 16.40 -2.20
CA THR A 118 -2.05 17.33 -2.32
C THR A 118 -3.10 16.61 -3.17
N PHE A 119 -3.98 15.99 -2.41
CA PHE A 119 -4.95 14.99 -2.76
C PHE A 119 -5.84 15.51 -3.89
N ASN A 120 -5.62 15.02 -5.12
CA ASN A 120 -6.54 15.24 -6.24
C ASN A 120 -7.78 14.33 -6.04
N ARG A 121 -8.46 14.49 -4.90
CA ARG A 121 -9.56 13.64 -4.38
C ARG A 121 -10.83 13.80 -5.21
N GLN A 122 -10.94 14.89 -5.95
CA GLN A 122 -12.17 15.30 -6.65
C GLN A 122 -12.54 14.43 -7.86
N GLN A 123 -11.66 13.53 -8.32
CA GLN A 123 -11.96 12.60 -9.43
C GLN A 123 -11.97 11.12 -9.03
N GLN A 124 -11.78 10.79 -7.76
CA GLN A 124 -11.76 9.38 -7.37
C GLN A 124 -13.17 8.79 -7.41
N ASN A 125 -13.29 7.63 -8.05
CA ASN A 125 -14.51 6.84 -8.05
C ASN A 125 -14.82 6.43 -6.59
N PRO A 126 -16.04 6.62 -6.08
CA PRO A 126 -16.38 6.26 -4.69
C PRO A 126 -16.14 4.77 -4.37
N ILE A 127 -16.05 3.90 -5.38
CA ILE A 127 -15.64 2.50 -5.22
C ILE A 127 -14.17 2.40 -4.77
N SER A 128 -13.25 3.16 -5.36
CA SER A 128 -11.82 3.09 -4.99
C SER A 128 -11.58 3.57 -3.55
N MET A 129 -12.42 4.47 -3.04
CA MET A 129 -12.34 4.89 -1.63
C MET A 129 -12.67 3.76 -0.66
N ILE A 130 -13.59 2.85 -1.01
CA ILE A 130 -13.89 1.69 -0.17
C ILE A 130 -12.72 0.70 -0.20
N GLU A 131 -12.10 0.51 -1.37
CA GLU A 131 -10.91 -0.34 -1.47
C GLU A 131 -9.76 0.20 -0.61
N ASP A 132 -9.52 1.51 -0.65
CA ASP A 132 -8.54 2.18 0.20
C ASP A 132 -8.89 2.06 1.69
N GLU A 133 -10.17 2.19 2.07
CA GLU A 133 -10.65 2.02 3.46
C GLU A 133 -10.42 0.58 3.95
N VAL A 134 -10.65 -0.43 3.10
CA VAL A 134 -10.40 -1.83 3.43
C VAL A 134 -8.91 -2.11 3.56
N ALA A 135 -8.09 -1.60 2.63
CA ALA A 135 -6.65 -1.76 2.68
C ALA A 135 -6.07 -1.14 3.96
N PHE A 136 -6.48 0.10 4.27
CA PHE A 136 -6.07 0.78 5.49
C PHE A 136 -6.56 0.06 6.75
N GLY A 137 -7.82 -0.39 6.78
CA GLY A 137 -8.36 -1.15 7.90
C GLY A 137 -7.61 -2.46 8.14
N GLN A 138 -7.22 -3.16 7.07
CA GLN A 138 -6.42 -4.38 7.16
C GLN A 138 -5.01 -4.09 7.70
N GLU A 139 -4.39 -2.99 7.29
CA GLU A 139 -3.09 -2.55 7.83
C GLU A 139 -3.18 -2.25 9.33
N GLN A 140 -4.24 -1.56 9.79
CA GLN A 140 -4.46 -1.31 11.21
C GLN A 140 -4.63 -2.60 12.01
N ILE A 141 -5.40 -3.58 11.49
CA ILE A 141 -5.56 -4.89 12.12
C ILE A 141 -4.22 -5.61 12.25
N ASN A 142 -3.39 -5.59 11.19
CA ASN A 142 -2.07 -6.20 11.21
C ASN A 142 -1.14 -5.52 12.23
N ARG A 143 -1.14 -4.18 12.29
CA ARG A 143 -0.35 -3.43 13.27
C ARG A 143 -0.77 -3.76 14.70
N GLN A 144 -2.07 -3.89 14.97
CA GLN A 144 -2.58 -4.28 16.29
C GLN A 144 -2.15 -5.71 16.66
N PHE A 145 -2.18 -6.64 15.70
CA PHE A 145 -1.66 -7.99 15.91
C PHE A 145 -0.17 -7.99 16.27
N ASP A 146 0.65 -7.21 15.56
CA ASP A 146 2.09 -7.13 15.82
C ASP A 146 2.40 -6.54 17.21
N LEU A 147 1.66 -5.51 17.63
CA LEU A 147 1.78 -4.93 18.97
C LEU A 147 1.36 -5.91 20.06
N ALA A 148 0.21 -6.56 19.91
CA ALA A 148 -0.27 -7.55 20.88
C ALA A 148 0.67 -8.78 20.96
N LYS A 149 1.24 -9.21 19.83
CA LYS A 149 2.23 -10.27 19.81
C LYS A 149 3.52 -9.83 20.53
N TYR A 150 3.98 -8.61 20.31
CA TYR A 150 5.14 -8.07 21.01
C TYR A 150 4.91 -8.03 22.53
N GLU A 151 3.72 -7.66 22.99
CA GLU A 151 3.34 -7.72 24.41
C GLU A 151 3.31 -9.14 24.96
N LEU A 152 2.82 -10.12 24.17
CA LEU A 152 2.89 -11.54 24.54
C LEU A 152 4.34 -12.01 24.68
N ASP A 153 5.22 -11.62 23.75
CA ASP A 153 6.64 -11.99 23.77
C ASP A 153 7.40 -11.41 24.98
N GLN A 154 6.94 -10.28 25.52
CA GLN A 154 7.51 -9.71 26.75
C GLN A 154 7.05 -10.42 28.03
N ARG A 155 5.95 -11.17 28.00
CA ARG A 155 5.46 -11.90 29.18
C ARG A 155 6.30 -13.16 29.39
N THR A 156 6.72 -13.38 30.62
CA THR A 156 7.40 -14.61 31.03
C THR A 156 6.38 -15.71 31.27
N TYR A 157 6.19 -16.59 30.27
CA TYR A 157 5.37 -17.79 30.43
C TYR A 157 6.16 -18.90 31.11
N LYS A 158 5.53 -19.58 32.06
CA LYS A 158 6.12 -20.74 32.75
C LYS A 158 6.01 -22.02 31.91
N ASP A 159 4.93 -22.17 31.15
CA ASP A 159 4.69 -23.30 30.23
C ASP A 159 4.63 -22.81 28.77
N PRO A 160 5.44 -23.35 27.85
CA PRO A 160 5.36 -23.07 26.42
C PRO A 160 3.95 -23.28 25.82
N LYS A 161 3.14 -24.18 26.38
CA LYS A 161 1.78 -24.45 25.88
C LYS A 161 0.84 -23.26 26.06
N GLU A 162 0.96 -22.53 27.18
CA GLU A 162 0.16 -21.33 27.45
C GLU A 162 0.46 -20.22 26.44
N TYR A 163 1.74 -20.01 26.10
CA TYR A 163 2.14 -19.05 25.08
C TYR A 163 1.58 -19.40 23.70
N ILE A 164 1.66 -20.69 23.30
CA ILE A 164 1.12 -21.15 22.03
C ILE A 164 -0.41 -20.96 21.98
N GLN A 165 -1.10 -21.26 23.08
CA GLN A 165 -2.54 -21.04 23.18
C GLN A 165 -2.89 -19.55 23.04
N ALA A 166 -2.20 -18.66 23.76
CA ALA A 166 -2.42 -17.22 23.69
C ALA A 166 -2.19 -16.66 22.26
N ILE A 167 -1.16 -17.14 21.55
CA ILE A 167 -0.94 -16.77 20.15
C ILE A 167 -2.07 -17.25 19.24
N ASN A 168 -2.58 -18.46 19.45
CA ASN A 168 -3.66 -18.98 18.63
C ASN A 168 -4.97 -18.20 18.86
N GLU A 169 -5.26 -17.83 20.10
CA GLU A 169 -6.39 -16.96 20.44
C GLU A 169 -6.24 -15.59 19.78
N LEU A 170 -5.04 -14.98 19.83
CA LEU A 170 -4.76 -13.71 19.17
C LEU A 170 -4.96 -13.77 17.64
N ARG A 171 -4.53 -14.87 17.00
CA ARG A 171 -4.75 -15.11 15.57
C ARG A 171 -6.24 -15.24 15.25
N GLN A 172 -7.00 -15.96 16.07
CA GLN A 172 -8.46 -16.11 15.88
C GLN A 172 -9.18 -14.76 16.00
N GLN A 173 -8.82 -13.94 16.99
CA GLN A 173 -9.38 -12.59 17.15
C GLN A 173 -9.08 -11.71 15.93
N THR A 174 -7.84 -11.74 15.45
CA THR A 174 -7.40 -10.97 14.27
C THR A 174 -8.13 -11.42 13.01
N ALA A 175 -8.29 -12.73 12.81
CA ALA A 175 -9.06 -13.29 11.69
C ALA A 175 -10.53 -12.86 11.73
N LYS A 176 -11.15 -12.86 12.93
CA LYS A 176 -12.53 -12.39 13.13
C LYS A 176 -12.67 -10.90 12.81
N ALA A 177 -11.74 -10.07 13.24
CA ALA A 177 -11.73 -8.65 12.92
C ALA A 177 -11.61 -8.39 11.40
N GLY A 178 -10.71 -9.13 10.72
CA GLY A 178 -10.57 -9.06 9.26
C GLY A 178 -11.84 -9.47 8.52
N LEU A 179 -12.53 -10.52 8.98
CA LEU A 179 -13.81 -10.95 8.39
C LEU A 179 -14.90 -9.88 8.56
N GLN A 180 -15.00 -9.28 9.75
CA GLN A 180 -15.97 -8.22 10.02
C GLN A 180 -15.73 -6.98 9.16
N LEU A 181 -14.46 -6.61 8.93
CA LEU A 181 -14.10 -5.51 8.04
C LEU A 181 -14.57 -5.79 6.60
N ARG A 182 -14.31 -6.99 6.08
CA ARG A 182 -14.76 -7.39 4.73
C ARG A 182 -16.28 -7.41 4.59
N GLN A 183 -16.99 -7.97 5.56
CA GLN A 183 -18.46 -7.97 5.57
C GLN A 183 -19.03 -6.54 5.57
N LYS A 184 -18.41 -5.63 6.33
CA LYS A 184 -18.81 -4.22 6.37
C LYS A 184 -18.59 -3.54 5.02
N SER A 185 -17.46 -3.78 4.35
CA SER A 185 -17.19 -3.20 3.03
C SER A 185 -18.08 -3.79 1.94
N GLU A 186 -18.35 -5.09 1.97
CA GLU A 186 -19.28 -5.75 1.03
C GLU A 186 -20.69 -5.18 1.17
N ALA A 187 -21.15 -4.96 2.41
CA ALA A 187 -22.45 -4.34 2.67
C ALA A 187 -22.52 -2.89 2.14
N LYS A 188 -21.43 -2.11 2.25
CA LYS A 188 -21.35 -0.77 1.64
C LYS A 188 -21.42 -0.85 0.11
N LEU A 189 -20.65 -1.76 -0.49
CA LEU A 189 -20.61 -1.94 -1.94
C LEU A 189 -21.98 -2.33 -2.51
N LEU A 190 -22.68 -3.25 -1.83
CA LEU A 190 -24.02 -3.67 -2.24
C LEU A 190 -25.01 -2.50 -2.21
N ARG A 191 -24.96 -1.65 -1.16
CA ARG A 191 -25.79 -0.44 -1.08
C ARG A 191 -25.49 0.55 -2.20
N MET A 192 -24.21 0.71 -2.56
CA MET A 192 -23.82 1.56 -3.69
C MET A 192 -24.35 1.01 -5.01
N GLN A 193 -24.24 -0.30 -5.25
CA GLN A 193 -24.80 -0.95 -6.43
C GLN A 193 -26.32 -0.76 -6.53
N GLN A 194 -27.03 -0.87 -5.41
CA GLN A 194 -28.48 -0.60 -5.36
C GLN A 194 -28.80 0.86 -5.74
N ILE A 195 -28.04 1.84 -5.25
CA ILE A 195 -28.23 3.25 -5.62
C ILE A 195 -27.92 3.49 -7.10
N MET A 196 -26.82 2.94 -7.62
CA MET A 196 -26.48 3.06 -9.04
C MET A 196 -27.61 2.52 -9.92
N LYS A 197 -28.16 1.35 -9.56
CA LYS A 197 -29.32 0.76 -10.24
C LYS A 197 -30.55 1.68 -10.21
N LEU A 198 -30.86 2.30 -9.07
CA LEU A 198 -31.99 3.24 -8.96
C LEU A 198 -31.79 4.50 -9.81
N VAL A 199 -30.55 4.97 -9.96
CA VAL A 199 -30.20 6.11 -10.82
C VAL A 199 -30.33 5.73 -12.30
N GLU A 200 -29.86 4.54 -12.69
CA GLU A 200 -29.97 4.02 -14.06
C GLU A 200 -31.43 3.80 -14.47
N GLU A 201 -32.27 3.29 -13.57
CA GLU A 201 -33.71 3.11 -13.80
C GLU A 201 -34.50 4.45 -13.81
N GLY A 202 -33.84 5.60 -13.59
CA GLY A 202 -34.49 6.91 -13.51
C GLY A 202 -35.37 7.11 -12.28
N LYS A 203 -35.36 6.15 -11.34
CA LYS A 203 -36.12 6.21 -10.07
C LYS A 203 -35.51 7.15 -9.05
N MET A 204 -34.26 7.59 -9.27
CA MET A 204 -33.55 8.53 -8.43
C MET A 204 -32.86 9.61 -9.29
N PRO A 205 -32.99 10.91 -8.95
CA PRO A 205 -32.26 11.97 -9.64
C PRO A 205 -30.74 11.75 -9.56
N LYS A 206 -30.02 11.95 -10.66
CA LYS A 206 -28.56 11.74 -10.73
C LYS A 206 -27.79 12.42 -9.59
N GLN A 207 -28.15 13.67 -9.26
CA GLN A 207 -27.52 14.43 -8.19
C GLN A 207 -27.82 13.85 -6.79
N ALA A 208 -29.04 13.36 -6.56
CA ALA A 208 -29.41 12.69 -5.32
C ALA A 208 -28.66 11.35 -5.16
N GLY A 209 -28.51 10.61 -6.27
CA GLY A 209 -27.71 9.39 -6.32
C GLY A 209 -26.24 9.64 -6.01
N GLN A 210 -25.62 10.64 -6.64
CA GLN A 210 -24.23 11.03 -6.35
C GLN A 210 -24.04 11.37 -4.86
N ARG A 211 -24.90 12.20 -4.28
CA ARG A 211 -24.84 12.52 -2.84
C ARG A 211 -24.96 11.28 -1.95
N ALA A 212 -25.87 10.37 -2.28
CA ALA A 212 -26.06 9.14 -1.52
C ALA A 212 -24.84 8.20 -1.61
N LEU A 213 -24.19 8.11 -2.78
CA LEU A 213 -22.96 7.35 -2.97
C LEU A 213 -21.82 7.90 -2.11
N TRP A 214 -21.59 9.23 -2.12
CA TRP A 214 -20.54 9.86 -1.30
C TRP A 214 -20.80 9.73 0.20
N ARG A 215 -22.07 9.76 0.63
CA ARG A 215 -22.44 9.49 2.02
C ARG A 215 -22.08 8.06 2.45
N ILE A 216 -22.30 7.07 1.58
CA ILE A 216 -21.93 5.67 1.88
C ILE A 216 -20.41 5.48 1.91
N ALA A 217 -19.69 6.22 1.05
CA ALA A 217 -18.23 6.26 1.07
C ALA A 217 -17.66 6.94 2.35
N GLY A 218 -18.52 7.45 3.24
CA GLY A 218 -18.12 8.04 4.52
C GLY A 218 -17.62 9.48 4.40
N MET A 219 -17.99 10.19 3.33
CA MET A 219 -17.66 11.60 3.18
C MET A 219 -18.57 12.46 4.08
N ASP A 220 -17.97 13.49 4.71
CA ASP A 220 -18.70 14.42 5.57
C ASP A 220 -19.76 15.21 4.79
N GLU A 221 -20.92 15.44 5.42
CA GLU A 221 -22.04 16.10 4.74
C GLU A 221 -21.76 17.53 4.32
N GLU A 222 -20.94 18.26 5.07
CA GLU A 222 -20.53 19.62 4.69
C GLU A 222 -19.77 19.60 3.36
N VAL A 223 -18.91 18.59 3.16
CA VAL A 223 -18.14 18.43 1.94
C VAL A 223 -19.04 17.98 0.78
N ILE A 224 -20.02 17.12 1.05
CA ILE A 224 -21.03 16.70 0.07
C ILE A 224 -21.90 17.90 -0.35
N ASP A 225 -22.33 18.75 0.59
CA ASP A 225 -23.13 19.93 0.29
C ASP A 225 -22.35 20.97 -0.53
N VAL A 226 -21.04 21.10 -0.31
CA VAL A 226 -20.17 21.95 -1.14
C VAL A 226 -20.03 21.39 -2.56
N MET A 227 -19.87 20.08 -2.72
CA MET A 227 -19.71 19.46 -4.05
C MET A 227 -21.01 19.33 -4.84
N PHE A 228 -22.13 19.13 -4.13
CA PHE A 228 -23.44 18.92 -4.71
C PHE A 228 -24.46 19.84 -4.03
N PRO A 229 -24.36 21.17 -4.25
CA PRO A 229 -25.27 22.12 -3.65
C PRO A 229 -26.71 21.74 -4.01
N LYS A 230 -27.58 21.69 -3.00
CA LYS A 230 -29.02 21.49 -3.22
C LYS A 230 -29.44 22.59 -4.19
N ASN A 231 -29.94 22.22 -5.37
CA ASN A 231 -30.47 23.19 -6.31
C ASN A 231 -31.46 24.05 -5.54
N LYS A 232 -31.13 25.34 -5.35
CA LYS A 232 -32.06 26.31 -4.78
C LYS A 232 -33.31 26.22 -5.66
N PRO A 233 -34.52 26.02 -5.08
CA PRO A 233 -35.73 25.99 -5.89
C PRO A 233 -35.74 27.26 -6.74
N ARG A 234 -35.94 27.09 -8.04
CA ARG A 234 -35.86 28.14 -9.07
C ARG A 234 -37.08 29.09 -8.98
N ASN A 235 -37.54 29.40 -7.77
CA ASN A 235 -38.72 30.21 -7.48
C ASN A 235 -38.36 31.66 -7.10
N LEU A 236 -37.09 32.06 -7.15
CA LEU A 236 -36.65 33.42 -6.83
C LEU A 236 -36.66 34.41 -8.02
N MET A 237 -37.23 34.03 -9.17
CA MET A 237 -37.38 34.93 -10.33
C MET A 237 -38.84 35.29 -10.66
N GLN A 238 -39.81 34.95 -9.80
CA GLN A 238 -41.23 35.19 -10.09
C GLN A 238 -41.92 36.22 -9.18
N GLU A 239 -41.21 36.81 -8.21
CA GLU A 239 -41.76 37.86 -7.32
C GLU A 239 -41.50 39.30 -7.78
N HIS A 240 -40.93 39.55 -8.97
CA HIS A 240 -40.70 40.91 -9.50
C HIS A 240 -41.45 41.22 -10.80
N ALA A 241 -42.47 40.44 -11.17
CA ALA A 241 -43.27 40.71 -12.37
C ALA A 241 -44.59 41.44 -12.12
N ASP A 242 -45.00 41.67 -10.87
CA ASP A 242 -46.30 42.27 -10.52
C ASP A 242 -46.21 43.72 -9.98
N GLU A 243 -45.05 44.38 -10.10
CA GLU A 243 -44.92 45.83 -9.85
C GLU A 243 -44.78 46.62 -11.16
N HIS A 244 -45.82 46.64 -12.01
CA HIS A 244 -46.02 47.69 -13.03
C HIS A 244 -47.48 47.83 -13.46
#